data_AF-A0A010SW18-F1
#
_entry.id   AF-A0A010SW18-F1
#
_cell.length_a   1.000
_cell.length_b   1.000
_cell.length_c   1.000
_cell.angle_alpha   90.00
_cell.angle_beta   90.00
_cell.angle_gamma   90.00
#
_symmetry.space_group_name_H-M   'P 1'
#
loop_
_entity.id
_entity.type
_entity.pdbx_description
1 polymer ?
#
loop_
_entity_poly.entity_id
_entity_poly.type
_entity_poly.pdbx_seq_one_letter_code
_entity_poly.pdbx_strand_id
1 'polypeptide(L)'
;MKESFSDYTEAEFIQLMQKIRAANKNAPDKILDPLLQQFCEITEHPDGTDLIYYPEDGAGNSNEGIAQTVKKWRAAQGLPGFKGERPKKAITERIYDVDDLRVCHLRA
;
A
#
# COMPACT_ATOMS: atom_id res chain seq x y z
N MET A 1 15.79 4.30 -13.59
CA MET A 1 15.56 4.35 -12.13
C MET A 1 15.09 2.95 -11.75
N LYS A 2 14.43 2.72 -10.62
CA LYS A 2 13.59 1.51 -10.52
C LYS A 2 12.31 1.81 -11.29
N GLU A 3 11.94 0.93 -12.20
CA GLU A 3 10.90 1.20 -13.21
C GLU A 3 9.54 0.61 -12.77
N SER A 4 9.52 -0.30 -11.79
CA SER A 4 8.30 -0.91 -11.26
C SER A 4 8.17 -0.72 -9.75
N PHE A 5 6.92 -0.61 -9.27
CA PHE A 5 6.60 -0.69 -7.84
C PHE A 5 7.23 -1.90 -7.15
N SER A 6 7.26 -3.03 -7.84
CA SER A 6 7.72 -4.32 -7.31
C SER A 6 9.23 -4.39 -7.09
N ASP A 7 9.98 -3.40 -7.60
CA ASP A 7 11.41 -3.27 -7.36
C ASP A 7 11.69 -2.55 -6.03
N TYR A 8 10.70 -1.85 -5.47
CA TYR A 8 10.82 -1.10 -4.22
C TYR A 8 10.47 -1.97 -3.03
N THR A 9 11.34 -1.99 -2.02
CA THR A 9 10.91 -2.29 -0.66
C THR A 9 10.09 -1.12 -0.12
N GLU A 10 9.24 -1.37 0.88
CA GLU A 10 8.44 -0.33 1.53
C GLU A 10 9.33 0.81 2.08
N ALA A 11 10.49 0.48 2.66
CA ALA A 11 11.46 1.45 3.14
C ALA A 11 12.05 2.34 2.03
N GLU A 12 12.38 1.77 0.88
CA GLU A 12 12.89 2.55 -0.26
C GLU A 12 11.82 3.47 -0.85
N PHE A 13 10.56 3.04 -0.84
CA PHE A 13 9.44 3.88 -1.25
C PHE A 13 9.24 5.05 -0.27
N ILE A 14 9.31 4.80 1.04
CA ILE A 14 9.28 5.86 2.06
C ILE A 14 10.44 6.86 1.85
N GLN A 15 11.64 6.39 1.49
CA GLN A 15 12.76 7.28 1.14
C GLN A 15 12.48 8.12 -0.12
N LEU A 16 11.81 7.58 -1.13
CA LEU A 16 11.35 8.36 -2.29
C LEU A 16 10.39 9.47 -1.83
N MET A 17 9.43 9.15 -0.97
CA MET A 17 8.49 10.14 -0.42
C MET A 17 9.20 11.24 0.37
N GLN A 18 10.20 10.89 1.18
CA GLN A 18 11.04 11.88 1.87
C GLN A 18 11.78 12.80 0.89
N LYS A 19 12.31 12.26 -0.21
CA LYS A 19 12.98 13.05 -1.27
C LYS A 19 12.00 14.01 -1.94
N ILE A 20 10.79 13.54 -2.28
CA ILE A 20 9.73 14.39 -2.85
C ILE A 20 9.41 15.54 -1.92
N ARG A 21 9.13 15.27 -0.63
CA ARG A 21 8.79 16.34 0.34
C ARG A 21 9.95 17.31 0.57
N ALA A 22 11.19 16.83 0.58
CA ALA A 22 12.37 17.68 0.71
C ALA A 22 12.55 18.59 -0.52
N ALA A 23 12.37 18.04 -1.72
CA ALA A 23 12.41 18.78 -2.98
C ALA A 23 11.29 19.82 -3.05
N ASN A 24 10.05 19.45 -2.71
CA ASN A 24 8.90 20.35 -2.68
C ASN A 24 9.09 21.55 -1.75
N LYS A 25 9.94 21.41 -0.72
CA LYS A 25 10.23 22.51 0.21
C LYS A 25 11.38 23.42 -0.25
N ASN A 26 12.42 22.86 -0.88
CA ASN A 26 13.70 23.57 -1.02
C ASN A 26 14.37 23.44 -2.41
N ALA A 27 13.76 22.75 -3.37
CA ALA A 27 14.34 22.51 -4.68
C ALA A 27 13.46 23.11 -5.79
N PRO A 28 14.05 23.48 -6.94
CA PRO A 28 13.30 23.93 -8.09
C PRO A 28 12.50 22.79 -8.75
N ASP A 29 11.45 23.16 -9.48
CA ASP A 29 10.53 22.23 -10.17
C ASP A 29 11.26 21.23 -11.08
N LYS A 30 12.35 21.65 -11.75
CA LYS A 30 13.20 20.75 -12.56
C LYS A 30 13.76 19.53 -11.79
N ILE A 31 13.77 19.57 -10.46
CA ILE A 31 14.14 18.44 -9.57
C ILE A 31 12.91 17.77 -8.99
N LEU A 32 11.85 18.53 -8.68
CA LEU A 32 10.61 18.00 -8.12
C LEU A 32 9.79 17.22 -9.16
N ASP A 33 9.62 17.77 -10.37
CA ASP A 33 8.76 17.20 -11.41
C ASP A 33 9.15 15.76 -11.78
N PRO A 34 10.44 15.42 -12.00
CA PRO A 34 10.81 14.04 -12.28
C PRO A 34 10.52 13.07 -11.12
N LEU A 35 10.58 13.55 -9.87
CA LEU A 35 10.26 12.74 -8.70
C LEU A 35 8.76 12.49 -8.58
N LEU A 36 7.94 13.50 -8.87
CA LEU A 36 6.48 13.37 -8.91
C LEU A 36 6.03 12.47 -10.07
N GLN A 37 6.64 12.64 -11.25
CA GLN A 37 6.39 11.77 -12.39
C GLN A 37 6.73 10.31 -12.07
N GLN A 38 7.91 10.06 -11.50
CA GLN A 38 8.32 8.74 -11.07
C GLN A 38 7.33 8.14 -10.06
N PHE A 39 6.83 8.93 -9.11
CA PHE A 39 5.80 8.47 -8.17
C PHE A 39 4.52 8.03 -8.90
N CYS A 40 4.01 8.83 -9.83
CA CYS A 40 2.80 8.47 -10.60
C CYS A 40 3.02 7.20 -11.42
N GLU A 41 4.15 7.10 -12.12
CA GLU A 41 4.47 5.96 -12.98
C GLU A 41 4.58 4.65 -12.20
N ILE A 42 5.27 4.63 -11.06
CA ILE A 42 5.45 3.39 -10.30
C ILE A 42 4.20 3.03 -9.48
N THR A 43 3.43 4.01 -8.98
CA THR A 43 2.26 3.69 -8.16
C THR A 43 1.08 3.24 -8.99
N GLU A 44 0.97 3.75 -10.22
CA GLU A 44 -0.13 3.53 -11.18
C GLU A 44 -1.49 3.97 -10.62
N HIS A 45 -1.50 4.71 -9.50
CA HIS A 45 -2.72 5.12 -8.82
C HIS A 45 -3.40 6.25 -9.60
N PRO A 46 -4.72 6.18 -9.87
CA PRO A 46 -5.43 7.18 -10.66
C PRO A 46 -5.30 8.60 -10.07
N ASP A 47 -5.32 8.71 -8.75
CA ASP A 47 -5.19 10.01 -8.05
C ASP A 47 -3.76 10.60 -8.13
N GLY A 48 -2.75 9.82 -8.53
CA GLY A 48 -1.39 10.29 -8.75
C GLY A 48 -0.87 11.17 -7.59
N THR A 49 -0.40 12.37 -7.92
CA THR A 49 0.15 13.31 -6.93
C THR A 49 -0.86 13.80 -5.89
N ASP A 50 -2.17 13.62 -6.10
CA ASP A 50 -3.19 14.02 -5.13
C ASP A 50 -3.05 13.23 -3.83
N LEU A 51 -2.51 12.00 -3.90
CA LEU A 51 -2.14 11.24 -2.69
C LEU A 51 -1.11 11.97 -1.81
N ILE A 52 -0.34 12.90 -2.37
CA ILE A 52 0.70 13.66 -1.67
C ILE A 52 0.18 15.00 -1.15
N TYR A 53 -0.63 15.70 -1.95
CA TYR A 53 -1.07 17.07 -1.67
C TYR A 53 -2.47 17.14 -1.04
N TYR A 54 -3.33 16.16 -1.34
CA TYR A 54 -4.74 16.12 -0.95
C TYR A 54 -5.13 14.72 -0.44
N PRO A 55 -4.48 14.20 0.62
CA PRO A 55 -4.85 12.91 1.17
C PRO A 55 -6.30 12.94 1.67
N GLU A 56 -7.02 11.82 1.48
CA GLU A 56 -8.39 11.67 2.00
C GLU A 56 -8.43 11.91 3.52
N ASP A 57 -9.56 12.43 4.00
CA ASP A 57 -9.77 12.65 5.43
C ASP A 57 -9.60 11.33 6.20
N GLY A 58 -8.64 11.31 7.14
CA GLY A 58 -8.30 10.12 7.92
C GLY A 58 -7.30 9.18 7.27
N ALA A 59 -6.94 9.37 5.99
CA ALA A 59 -5.73 8.78 5.44
C ALA A 59 -4.51 9.50 6.01
N GLY A 60 -3.61 8.79 6.67
CA GLY A 60 -2.43 9.40 7.27
C GLY A 60 -1.61 10.14 6.21
N ASN A 61 -1.45 11.46 6.34
CA ASN A 61 -0.57 12.27 5.48
C ASN A 61 0.93 12.05 5.78
N SER A 62 1.28 10.96 6.46
CA SER A 62 2.67 10.55 6.64
C SER A 62 3.14 9.78 5.41
N ASN A 63 4.46 9.65 5.23
CA ASN A 63 5.01 8.88 4.12
C ASN A 63 4.59 7.41 4.21
N GLU A 64 4.46 6.88 5.43
CA GLU A 64 3.96 5.55 5.74
C GLU A 64 2.47 5.42 5.40
N GLY A 65 1.66 6.45 5.68
CA GLY A 65 0.23 6.45 5.36
C GLY A 65 -0.02 6.44 3.86
N ILE A 66 0.77 7.19 3.08
CA ILE A 66 0.73 7.15 1.61
C ILE A 66 1.18 5.78 1.09
N ALA A 67 2.29 5.25 1.60
CA ALA A 67 2.76 3.90 1.24
C ALA A 67 1.67 2.83 1.48
N GLN A 68 0.99 2.91 2.63
CA GLN A 68 -0.09 1.99 2.97
C GLN A 68 -1.33 2.17 2.07
N THR A 69 -1.64 3.40 1.67
CA THR A 69 -2.76 3.71 0.76
C THR A 69 -2.51 3.08 -0.61
N VAL A 70 -1.36 3.36 -1.21
CA VAL A 70 -0.96 2.78 -2.51
C VAL A 70 -0.96 1.25 -2.43
N LYS A 71 -0.38 0.69 -1.37
CA LYS A 71 -0.31 -0.75 -1.15
C LYS A 71 -1.70 -1.42 -1.06
N LYS A 72 -2.63 -0.84 -0.30
CA LYS A 72 -4.01 -1.35 -0.21
C LYS A 72 -4.71 -1.28 -1.56
N TRP A 73 -4.58 -0.16 -2.26
CA TRP A 73 -5.20 0.04 -3.56
C TRP A 73 -4.65 -0.96 -4.59
N ARG A 74 -3.33 -1.10 -4.71
CA ARG A 74 -2.71 -2.07 -5.63
C ARG A 74 -3.16 -3.51 -5.35
N ALA A 75 -3.24 -3.89 -4.07
CA ALA A 75 -3.75 -5.20 -3.68
C ALA A 75 -5.23 -5.40 -4.09
N ALA A 76 -6.08 -4.37 -3.97
CA ALA A 76 -7.47 -4.41 -4.42
C ALA A 76 -7.61 -4.52 -5.94
N GLN A 77 -6.65 -3.99 -6.70
CA GLN A 77 -6.57 -4.12 -8.17
C GLN A 77 -5.92 -5.44 -8.63
N GLY A 78 -5.44 -6.29 -7.70
CA GLY A 78 -4.70 -7.50 -8.03
C GLY A 78 -3.29 -7.24 -8.58
N LEU A 79 -2.73 -6.05 -8.36
CA LEU A 79 -1.40 -5.67 -8.79
C LEU A 79 -0.32 -6.14 -7.80
N PRO A 80 0.92 -6.39 -8.25
CA PRO A 80 2.03 -6.73 -7.37
C PRO A 80 2.33 -5.63 -6.33
N GLY A 81 2.65 -6.08 -5.10
CA GLY A 81 3.04 -5.21 -3.99
C GLY A 81 4.54 -4.94 -3.93
N PHE A 82 5.03 -4.51 -2.77
CA PHE A 82 6.44 -4.20 -2.56
C PHE A 82 7.35 -5.44 -2.65
N LYS A 83 8.60 -5.19 -3.03
CA LYS A 83 9.69 -6.17 -3.05
C LYS A 83 9.83 -6.83 -1.68
N GLY A 84 9.81 -8.16 -1.68
CA GLY A 84 10.03 -8.96 -0.47
C GLY A 84 8.83 -9.01 0.47
N GLU A 85 7.71 -8.36 0.13
CA GLU A 85 6.49 -8.53 0.87
C GLU A 85 5.86 -9.88 0.55
N ARG A 86 5.67 -10.72 1.57
CA ARG A 86 4.90 -11.96 1.41
C ARG A 86 3.42 -11.61 1.45
N PRO A 87 2.59 -12.20 0.57
CA PRO A 87 1.14 -12.08 0.70
C PRO A 87 0.75 -12.61 2.08
N LYS A 88 0.23 -11.72 2.94
CA LYS A 88 -0.37 -12.13 4.21
C LYS A 88 -1.57 -12.99 3.82
N LYS A 89 -1.45 -14.31 3.94
CA LYS A 89 -2.60 -15.20 3.77
C LYS A 89 -3.72 -14.66 4.65
N ALA A 90 -4.88 -14.42 4.06
CA ALA A 90 -6.09 -14.16 4.82
C ALA A 90 -6.23 -15.32 5.81
N ILE A 91 -6.09 -15.03 7.09
CA ILE A 91 -6.46 -15.94 8.17
C ILE A 91 -7.99 -15.99 8.08
N THR A 92 -8.50 -16.91 7.25
CA THR A 92 -9.88 -17.33 7.38
C THR A 92 -9.94 -17.99 8.74
N GLU A 93 -10.52 -17.33 9.74
CA GLU A 93 -10.79 -17.96 11.01
C GLU A 93 -11.59 -19.23 10.72
N ARG A 94 -10.93 -20.40 10.85
CA ARG A 94 -11.65 -21.64 11.06
C ARG A 94 -12.35 -21.45 12.38
N ILE A 95 -13.63 -21.13 12.32
CA ILE A 95 -14.53 -21.26 13.46
C ILE A 95 -14.48 -22.75 13.81
N TYR A 96 -13.77 -23.10 14.87
CA TYR A 96 -13.92 -24.40 15.49
C TYR A 96 -15.18 -24.30 16.37
N ASP A 97 -16.22 -25.01 15.97
CA ASP A 97 -17.36 -25.29 16.84
C ASP A 97 -16.84 -26.22 17.95
N VAL A 98 -16.77 -25.72 19.18
CA VAL A 98 -16.27 -26.48 20.36
C VAL A 98 -17.45 -27.07 21.14
N ASP A 99 -18.67 -27.03 20.61
CA ASP A 99 -19.89 -27.37 21.35
C ASP A 99 -20.76 -28.46 20.70
N ASP A 100 -20.29 -29.18 19.67
CA ASP A 100 -20.98 -30.38 19.18
C ASP A 100 -20.38 -31.70 19.72
N LEU A 101 -20.31 -31.79 21.05
CA LEU A 101 -20.28 -33.05 21.80
C LEU A 101 -21.69 -33.35 22.34
N ARG A 102 -22.67 -33.54 21.45
CA ARG A 102 -23.92 -34.22 21.82
C ARG A 102 -24.28 -35.32 20.84
N VAL A 103 -23.71 -36.48 21.13
CA VAL A 103 -24.38 -37.77 20.90
C VAL A 103 -25.71 -37.75 21.67
N CYS A 104 -26.85 -37.64 20.98
CA CYS A 104 -28.17 -37.98 21.50
C CYS A 104 -29.08 -38.51 20.38
N HIS A 105 -29.06 -39.83 20.21
CA HIS A 105 -30.12 -40.75 19.76
C HIS A 105 -30.92 -40.46 18.49
N LEU A 106 -30.66 -41.32 17.49
CA LEU A 106 -31.65 -41.88 16.58
C LEU A 106 -32.89 -42.35 17.35
N ARG A 107 -34.08 -41.82 17.03
CA ARG A 107 -35.33 -42.57 17.12
C ARG A 107 -36.11 -42.31 15.83
N ALA A 108 -36.54 -43.43 15.26
CA ALA A 108 -37.37 -43.56 14.07
C ALA A 108 -38.72 -42.84 14.21
#